data_AF-A0A1B9IEW7-F1
#
_entry.id   AF-A0A1B9IEW7-F1
#
_cell.length_a   1.000
_cell.length_b   1.000
_cell.length_c   1.000
_cell.angle_alpha   90.00
_cell.angle_beta   90.00
_cell.angle_gamma   90.00
#
_symmetry.space_group_name_H-M   'P 1'
#
loop_
_entity.id
_entity.type
_entity.pdbx_description
1 polymer ?
#
loop_
_entity_poly.entity_id
_entity_poly.type
_entity_poly.pdbx_seq_one_letter_code
_entity_poly.pdbx_strand_id
1 'polypeptide(L)'
;MIFSRFLAFSLLSLSTLVLALPTPTLNDREGLDRRYHEDHRKHHPKVHESSRPSASPSGIVRRKVQVPISTVPVVLGAPEDLARCPSQQIACPISPMSLAEVQTVSADTPYECITPQEDLYSCGGCATLGTGQDCTAIPGVLSVSCAVGQCNVYSCKAGFTLSSDGECLPNIFDYTTRP
;
A
#
# COMPACT_ATOMS: atom_id res chain seq x y z
N MET A 1 -31.52 63.48 9.19
CA MET A 1 -31.87 62.35 8.29
C MET A 1 -30.70 61.83 7.45
N ILE A 2 -29.43 62.20 7.73
CA ILE A 2 -28.27 61.84 6.91
C ILE A 2 -27.54 60.60 7.47
N PHE A 3 -27.49 60.45 8.80
CA PHE A 3 -26.83 59.32 9.47
C PHE A 3 -27.43 57.94 9.18
N SER A 4 -28.75 57.85 8.95
CA SER A 4 -29.42 56.58 8.64
C SER A 4 -29.05 56.05 7.25
N ARG A 5 -28.69 56.92 6.31
CA ARG A 5 -28.30 56.50 4.94
C ARG A 5 -26.87 55.95 4.89
N PHE A 6 -25.95 56.48 5.69
CA PHE A 6 -24.57 55.96 5.78
C PHE A 6 -24.51 54.54 6.36
N LEU A 7 -25.35 54.23 7.34
CA LEU A 7 -25.46 52.87 7.89
C LEU A 7 -25.96 51.86 6.86
N ALA A 8 -26.92 52.26 6.01
CA ALA A 8 -27.41 51.40 4.93
C ALA A 8 -26.34 51.12 3.87
N PHE A 9 -25.57 52.14 3.44
CA PHE A 9 -24.50 51.95 2.45
C PHE A 9 -23.34 51.09 2.97
N SER A 10 -23.01 51.19 4.27
CA SER A 10 -21.96 50.36 4.87
C SER A 10 -22.34 48.88 4.91
N LEU A 11 -23.60 48.54 5.18
CA LEU A 11 -24.10 47.16 5.20
C LEU A 11 -24.17 46.55 3.80
N LEU A 12 -24.52 47.32 2.76
CA LEU A 12 -24.49 46.82 1.38
C LEU A 12 -23.06 46.48 0.91
N SER A 13 -22.02 47.17 1.42
CA SER A 13 -20.62 46.92 1.05
C SER A 13 -20.04 45.64 1.67
N LEU A 14 -20.48 45.24 2.87
CA LEU A 14 -20.03 43.99 3.48
C LEU A 14 -20.69 42.77 2.81
N SER A 15 -21.93 42.89 2.33
CA SER A 15 -22.64 41.80 1.65
C SER A 15 -22.06 41.47 0.27
N THR A 16 -21.40 42.41 -0.41
CA THR A 16 -20.74 42.14 -1.70
C THR A 16 -19.35 41.53 -1.55
N LEU A 17 -18.69 41.69 -0.40
CA LEU A 17 -17.34 41.15 -0.18
C LEU A 17 -17.33 39.63 0.09
N VAL A 18 -18.44 39.07 0.59
CA VAL A 18 -18.54 37.63 0.93
C VAL A 18 -18.68 36.73 -0.32
N LEU A 19 -19.09 37.30 -1.47
CA LEU A 19 -19.21 36.56 -2.74
C LEU A 19 -17.90 36.43 -3.53
N ALA A 20 -16.81 37.06 -3.08
CA ALA A 20 -15.52 37.06 -3.78
C ALA A 20 -14.50 36.05 -3.23
N LEU A 21 -14.84 35.30 -2.16
CA LEU A 21 -13.96 34.28 -1.61
C LEU A 21 -14.29 32.92 -2.25
N PRO A 22 -13.32 32.21 -2.84
CA PRO A 22 -13.53 30.87 -3.36
C PRO A 22 -13.97 29.96 -2.22
N THR A 23 -15.13 29.34 -2.36
CA THR A 23 -15.66 28.38 -1.38
C THR A 23 -14.70 27.19 -1.28
N PRO A 24 -14.23 26.81 -0.07
CA PRO A 24 -13.51 25.56 0.09
C PRO A 24 -14.47 24.42 -0.22
N THR A 25 -14.24 23.73 -1.35
CA THR A 25 -15.06 22.61 -1.83
C THR A 25 -14.83 21.36 -0.97
N LEU A 26 -15.23 21.40 0.30
CA LEU A 26 -15.10 20.27 1.22
C LEU A 26 -16.24 19.24 1.04
N ASN A 27 -17.31 19.60 0.31
CA ASN A 27 -18.47 18.73 0.07
C ASN A 27 -18.85 18.56 -1.42
N ASP A 28 -18.07 19.09 -2.35
CA ASP A 28 -18.33 18.92 -3.77
C ASP A 28 -17.71 17.60 -4.27
N ARG A 29 -18.41 16.50 -4.02
CA ARG A 29 -17.99 15.15 -4.46
C ARG A 29 -17.82 15.09 -5.97
N GLU A 30 -18.66 15.79 -6.72
CA GLU A 30 -18.63 15.81 -8.18
C GLU A 30 -17.40 16.56 -8.71
N GLY A 31 -17.04 17.68 -8.07
CA GLY A 31 -15.79 18.40 -8.35
C GLY A 31 -14.53 17.64 -7.93
N LEU A 32 -14.61 16.80 -6.89
CA LEU A 32 -13.49 15.96 -6.46
C LEU A 32 -13.28 14.77 -7.43
N ASP A 33 -14.36 14.11 -7.84
CA ASP A 33 -14.31 13.03 -8.85
C ASP A 33 -13.79 13.54 -10.20
N ARG A 34 -14.18 14.75 -10.62
CA ARG A 34 -13.64 15.40 -11.83
C ARG A 34 -12.14 15.67 -11.73
N ARG A 35 -11.67 16.22 -10.60
CA ARG A 35 -10.24 16.49 -10.38
C ARG A 35 -9.43 15.21 -10.31
N TYR A 36 -9.95 14.17 -9.67
CA TYR A 36 -9.33 12.84 -9.65
C TYR A 36 -9.22 12.25 -11.06
N HIS A 37 -10.29 12.29 -11.85
CA HIS A 37 -10.28 11.81 -13.24
C HIS A 37 -9.27 12.55 -14.13
N GLU A 38 -9.15 13.87 -13.97
CA GLU A 38 -8.25 14.68 -14.77
C GLU A 38 -6.78 14.43 -14.42
N ASP A 39 -6.46 14.30 -13.13
CA ASP A 39 -5.10 13.99 -12.67
C ASP A 39 -4.69 12.55 -13.02
N HIS A 40 -5.61 11.60 -12.88
CA HIS A 40 -5.39 10.21 -13.29
C HIS A 40 -5.17 10.08 -14.81
N ARG A 41 -5.85 10.90 -15.63
CA ARG A 41 -5.64 10.91 -17.10
C ARG A 41 -4.29 11.50 -17.50
N LYS A 42 -3.74 12.45 -16.72
CA LYS A 42 -2.40 13.02 -16.97
C LYS A 42 -1.30 12.00 -16.73
N HIS A 43 -1.42 11.19 -15.67
CA HIS A 43 -0.42 10.19 -15.30
C HIS A 43 -0.64 8.83 -16.00
N HIS A 44 -1.87 8.53 -16.40
CA HIS A 44 -2.25 7.33 -17.17
C HIS A 44 -3.06 7.71 -18.41
N PRO A 45 -2.42 8.26 -19.46
CA PRO A 45 -3.12 8.59 -20.70
C PRO A 45 -3.72 7.32 -21.30
N LYS A 46 -4.99 7.37 -21.71
CA LYS A 46 -5.66 6.25 -22.36
C LYS A 46 -4.85 5.83 -23.58
N VAL A 47 -4.52 4.53 -23.64
CA VAL A 47 -3.82 3.88 -24.76
C VAL A 47 -4.74 3.92 -25.98
N HIS A 48 -4.71 5.03 -26.69
CA HIS A 48 -5.31 5.16 -28.02
C HIS A 48 -4.42 6.06 -28.87
N GLU A 49 -3.14 5.70 -28.95
CA GLU A 49 -2.28 6.03 -30.09
C GLU A 49 -1.10 5.04 -30.09
N SER A 50 -1.43 3.78 -30.38
CA SER A 50 -0.45 2.81 -30.86
C SER A 50 -1.00 2.24 -32.13
N SER A 51 -1.02 3.07 -33.17
CA SER A 51 -1.26 2.68 -34.56
C SER A 51 -0.08 1.84 -35.06
N ARG A 52 0.15 0.67 -34.45
CA ARG A 52 0.86 -0.42 -35.13
C ARG A 52 -0.19 -1.19 -35.94
N PRO A 53 -0.01 -1.34 -37.26
CA PRO A 53 -0.90 -2.17 -38.05
C PRO A 53 -0.95 -3.59 -37.44
N SER A 54 -2.17 -4.07 -37.20
CA SER A 54 -2.41 -5.46 -36.83
C SER A 54 -1.81 -6.39 -37.89
N ALA A 55 -0.98 -7.35 -37.48
CA ALA A 55 -0.57 -8.43 -38.36
C ALA A 55 -1.81 -9.24 -38.77
N SER A 56 -1.94 -9.50 -40.08
CA SER A 56 -3.03 -10.23 -40.72
C SER A 56 -3.24 -11.65 -40.15
N PRO A 57 -4.46 -12.22 -40.29
CA PRO A 57 -4.75 -13.57 -39.80
C PRO A 57 -4.19 -14.60 -40.78
N SER A 58 -2.93 -14.98 -40.63
CA SER A 58 -2.44 -16.22 -41.22
C SER A 58 -2.88 -17.38 -40.32
N GLY A 59 -3.79 -18.20 -40.83
CA GLY A 59 -4.29 -19.40 -40.16
C GLY A 59 -3.15 -20.35 -39.82
N ILE A 60 -2.73 -20.33 -38.56
CA ILE A 60 -1.83 -21.33 -37.98
C ILE A 60 -2.72 -22.28 -37.18
N VAL A 61 -2.72 -23.54 -37.62
CA VAL A 61 -3.28 -24.69 -36.90
C VAL A 61 -2.88 -24.58 -35.43
N ARG A 62 -3.86 -24.40 -34.52
CA ARG A 62 -3.63 -24.50 -33.07
C ARG A 62 -3.21 -25.93 -32.75
N ARG A 63 -1.92 -26.20 -32.86
CA ARG A 63 -1.33 -27.38 -32.23
C ARG A 63 -1.53 -27.17 -30.74
N LYS A 64 -2.36 -28.01 -30.14
CA LYS A 64 -2.66 -28.03 -28.70
C LYS A 64 -1.32 -28.30 -28.01
N VAL A 65 -0.57 -27.25 -27.68
CA VAL A 65 0.59 -27.35 -26.81
C VAL A 65 0.00 -27.68 -25.45
N GLN A 66 -0.10 -28.97 -25.16
CA GLN A 66 -0.16 -29.44 -23.79
C GLN A 66 1.15 -28.97 -23.17
N VAL A 67 1.11 -27.81 -22.53
CA VAL A 67 2.15 -27.44 -21.57
C VAL A 67 2.11 -28.59 -20.55
N PRO A 68 3.18 -29.38 -20.41
CA PRO A 68 3.21 -30.39 -19.38
C PRO A 68 2.97 -29.64 -18.07
N ILE A 69 1.91 -30.02 -17.36
CA ILE A 69 1.66 -29.59 -15.99
C ILE A 69 2.86 -30.12 -15.22
N SER A 70 3.88 -29.28 -15.11
CA SER A 70 5.03 -29.57 -14.29
C SER A 70 4.49 -29.53 -12.88
N THR A 71 4.27 -30.70 -12.30
CA THR A 71 3.94 -30.92 -10.89
C THR A 71 5.14 -30.57 -10.02
N VAL A 72 5.72 -29.39 -10.23
CA VAL A 72 6.52 -28.75 -9.19
C VAL A 72 5.51 -28.42 -8.12
N PRO A 73 5.69 -28.87 -6.87
CA PRO A 73 4.85 -28.38 -5.78
C PRO A 73 5.00 -26.86 -5.79
N VAL A 74 3.95 -26.16 -6.20
CA VAL A 74 3.93 -24.71 -6.20
C VAL A 74 3.74 -24.32 -4.75
N VAL A 75 4.86 -24.15 -4.05
CA VAL A 75 4.90 -23.87 -2.61
C VAL A 75 4.55 -22.39 -2.42
N LEU A 76 3.52 -22.11 -1.61
CA LEU A 76 3.24 -20.73 -1.19
C LEU A 76 4.48 -20.13 -0.52
N GLY A 77 4.71 -18.85 -0.74
CA GLY A 77 5.89 -18.15 -0.23
C GLY A 77 7.19 -18.44 -0.98
N ALA A 78 7.15 -19.15 -2.11
CA ALA A 78 8.31 -19.28 -3.00
C ALA A 78 8.57 -17.94 -3.74
N PRO A 79 9.85 -17.57 -3.95
CA PRO A 79 10.24 -16.30 -4.60
C PRO A 79 9.80 -16.19 -6.07
N GLU A 80 9.46 -17.31 -6.70
CA GLU A 80 9.05 -17.37 -8.11
C GLU A 80 7.76 -18.20 -8.28
N ASP A 81 6.69 -17.82 -7.58
CA ASP A 81 5.34 -18.36 -7.84
C ASP A 81 4.62 -17.52 -8.92
N LEU A 82 5.17 -17.54 -10.14
CA LEU A 82 4.59 -16.83 -11.30
C LEU A 82 3.21 -17.37 -11.71
N ALA A 83 2.78 -18.50 -11.14
CA ALA A 83 1.46 -19.06 -11.37
C ALA A 83 0.36 -18.30 -10.60
N ARG A 84 0.71 -17.69 -9.45
CA ARG A 84 -0.21 -16.94 -8.61
C ARG A 84 0.05 -15.44 -8.58
N CYS A 85 1.31 -15.04 -8.53
CA CYS A 85 1.70 -13.64 -8.38
C CYS A 85 2.60 -13.17 -9.52
N PRO A 86 2.59 -11.88 -9.86
CA PRO A 86 3.50 -11.31 -10.85
C PRO A 86 4.96 -11.37 -10.38
N SER A 87 5.89 -11.05 -11.28
CA SER A 87 7.32 -11.05 -10.97
C SER A 87 7.66 -10.19 -9.75
N GLN A 88 8.60 -10.66 -8.93
CA GLN A 88 9.06 -10.01 -7.69
C GLN A 88 8.01 -9.96 -6.56
N GLN A 89 6.89 -10.68 -6.71
CA GLN A 89 5.93 -10.91 -5.64
C GLN A 89 5.87 -12.39 -5.29
N ILE A 90 5.44 -12.66 -4.07
CA ILE A 90 5.22 -14.02 -3.57
C ILE A 90 3.76 -14.17 -3.14
N ALA A 91 3.22 -15.37 -3.34
CA ALA A 91 1.88 -15.72 -2.87
C ALA A 91 1.94 -16.14 -1.41
N CYS A 92 1.43 -15.29 -0.52
CA CYS A 92 1.32 -15.59 0.92
C CYS A 92 -0.13 -15.97 1.26
N PRO A 93 -0.36 -17.02 2.05
CA PRO A 93 -1.71 -17.32 2.51
C PRO A 93 -2.20 -16.22 3.46
N ILE A 94 -3.49 -15.86 3.34
CA ILE A 94 -4.12 -14.78 4.13
C ILE A 94 -4.27 -15.20 5.61
N SER A 95 -4.36 -16.51 5.87
CA SER A 95 -4.43 -17.08 7.21
C SER A 95 -3.12 -17.78 7.55
N PRO A 96 -2.71 -17.79 8.84
CA PRO A 96 -1.55 -18.55 9.27
C PRO A 96 -1.77 -20.05 9.00
N MET A 97 -0.75 -20.69 8.45
CA MET A 97 -0.75 -22.11 8.09
C MET A 97 0.54 -22.78 8.58
N SER A 98 0.43 -24.01 9.05
CA SER A 98 1.56 -24.87 9.38
C SER A 98 2.27 -25.39 8.12
N LEU A 99 3.53 -25.78 8.25
CA LEU A 99 4.30 -26.37 7.14
C LEU A 99 3.63 -27.61 6.53
N ALA A 100 2.87 -28.37 7.32
CA ALA A 100 2.11 -29.53 6.84
C ALA A 100 0.92 -29.10 5.97
N GLU A 101 0.23 -28.02 6.33
CA GLU A 101 -0.89 -27.49 5.55
C GLU A 101 -0.41 -26.86 4.24
N VAL A 102 0.78 -26.24 4.24
CA VAL A 102 1.41 -25.71 3.02
C VAL A 102 1.63 -26.79 1.96
N GLN A 103 1.95 -28.02 2.37
CA GLN A 103 2.12 -29.16 1.44
C GLN A 103 0.80 -29.59 0.77
N THR A 104 -0.33 -29.27 1.40
CA THR A 104 -1.68 -29.62 0.92
C THR A 104 -2.42 -28.44 0.30
N VAL A 105 -1.73 -27.32 0.06
CA VAL A 105 -2.31 -26.13 -0.56
C VAL A 105 -2.96 -26.48 -1.89
N SER A 106 -4.22 -26.09 -2.03
CA SER A 106 -4.96 -26.22 -3.27
C SER A 106 -4.93 -24.90 -4.05
N ALA A 107 -5.44 -24.92 -5.29
CA ALA A 107 -5.60 -23.71 -6.08
C ALA A 107 -6.61 -22.72 -5.47
N ASP A 108 -7.49 -23.20 -4.58
CA ASP A 108 -8.55 -22.41 -3.93
C ASP A 108 -8.11 -21.79 -2.61
N THR A 109 -6.91 -22.12 -2.11
CA THR A 109 -6.39 -21.53 -0.88
C THR A 109 -6.26 -20.01 -1.06
N PRO A 110 -6.90 -19.19 -0.22
CA PRO A 110 -6.85 -17.74 -0.35
C PRO A 110 -5.44 -17.24 -0.09
N TYR A 111 -4.92 -16.45 -1.02
CA TYR A 111 -3.59 -15.86 -0.96
C TYR A 111 -3.64 -14.37 -1.27
N GLU A 112 -2.63 -13.66 -0.81
CA GLU A 112 -2.29 -12.30 -1.20
C GLU A 112 -0.91 -12.29 -1.87
N CYS A 113 -0.74 -11.39 -2.83
CA CYS A 113 0.56 -11.16 -3.45
C CYS A 113 1.24 -9.99 -2.74
N ILE A 114 2.38 -10.25 -2.13
CA ILE A 114 3.17 -9.25 -1.42
C ILE A 114 4.57 -9.14 -2.02
N THR A 115 5.17 -7.97 -1.89
CA THR A 115 6.56 -7.71 -2.29
C THR A 115 7.45 -7.84 -1.06
N PRO A 116 8.12 -8.98 -0.82
CA PRO A 116 8.83 -9.23 0.43
C PRO A 116 10.00 -8.24 0.66
N GLN A 117 10.44 -7.53 -0.37
CA GLN A 117 11.51 -6.52 -0.26
C GLN A 117 11.08 -5.22 0.43
N GLU A 118 9.78 -4.89 0.43
CA GLU A 118 9.26 -3.60 0.88
C GLU A 118 7.96 -3.68 1.68
N ASP A 119 7.34 -4.86 1.79
CA ASP A 119 6.13 -5.05 2.58
C ASP A 119 6.42 -4.96 4.08
N LEU A 120 5.73 -4.03 4.77
CA LEU A 120 5.91 -3.79 6.21
C LEU A 120 5.41 -4.93 7.10
N TYR A 121 4.38 -5.66 6.65
CA TYR A 121 3.69 -6.68 7.44
C TYR A 121 4.17 -8.09 7.12
N SER A 122 4.82 -8.27 5.98
CA SER A 122 5.44 -9.52 5.51
C SER A 122 6.84 -9.24 4.95
N CYS A 123 7.69 -8.59 5.75
CA CYS A 123 9.04 -8.22 5.34
C CYS A 123 9.94 -9.47 5.29
N GLY A 124 10.65 -9.64 4.17
CA GLY A 124 11.56 -10.77 3.94
C GLY A 124 10.87 -12.09 3.57
N GLY A 125 9.53 -12.16 3.62
CA GLY A 125 8.76 -13.38 3.33
C GLY A 125 7.35 -13.32 3.92
N CYS A 126 6.62 -14.43 3.84
CA CYS A 126 5.26 -14.49 4.37
C CYS A 126 5.27 -14.55 5.90
N ALA A 127 4.75 -13.51 6.57
CA ALA A 127 4.59 -13.53 8.02
C ALA A 127 3.66 -14.66 8.50
N THR A 128 2.63 -14.99 7.70
CA THR A 128 1.69 -16.10 7.97
C THR A 128 2.31 -17.49 7.91
N LEU A 129 3.48 -17.62 7.25
CA LEU A 129 4.26 -18.85 7.19
C LEU A 129 5.50 -18.81 8.08
N GLY A 130 5.76 -17.70 8.76
CA GLY A 130 6.98 -17.46 9.54
C GLY A 130 8.26 -17.33 8.72
N THR A 131 8.15 -17.15 7.39
CA THR A 131 9.32 -16.90 6.52
C THR A 131 9.67 -15.42 6.43
N GLY A 132 8.76 -14.54 6.84
CA GLY A 132 9.01 -13.11 7.05
C GLY A 132 8.45 -12.63 8.38
N GLN A 133 8.52 -11.32 8.61
CA GLN A 133 8.12 -10.69 9.87
C GLN A 133 7.34 -9.40 9.62
N ASP A 134 6.36 -9.16 10.47
CA ASP A 134 5.71 -7.85 10.58
C ASP A 134 6.65 -6.90 11.34
N CYS A 135 7.23 -5.92 10.65
CA CYS A 135 8.13 -4.94 11.24
C CYS A 135 7.40 -4.01 12.23
N THR A 136 6.08 -3.85 12.11
CA THR A 136 5.28 -3.01 13.01
C THR A 136 4.99 -3.68 14.35
N ALA A 137 5.11 -5.01 14.39
CA ALA A 137 4.97 -5.82 15.60
C ALA A 137 6.26 -5.87 16.45
N ILE A 138 7.37 -5.28 15.99
CA ILE A 138 8.62 -5.25 16.76
C ILE A 138 8.38 -4.48 18.08
N PRO A 139 8.78 -5.02 19.24
CA PRO A 139 8.55 -4.37 20.52
C PRO A 139 9.18 -2.97 20.59
N GLY A 140 8.42 -1.99 21.11
CA GLY A 140 8.95 -0.65 21.38
C GLY A 140 9.15 0.25 20.16
N VAL A 141 8.96 -0.24 18.93
CA VAL A 141 9.18 0.60 17.73
C VAL A 141 8.10 1.66 17.56
N LEU A 142 8.52 2.83 17.07
CA LEU A 142 7.65 3.94 16.68
C LEU A 142 7.64 4.14 15.16
N SER A 143 8.81 4.05 14.52
CA SER A 143 8.96 4.17 13.07
C SER A 143 9.87 3.07 12.54
N VAL A 144 9.37 2.37 11.52
CA VAL A 144 10.04 1.24 10.86
C VAL A 144 9.84 1.31 9.36
N SER A 145 10.69 0.63 8.60
CA SER A 145 10.45 0.28 7.20
C SER A 145 10.88 -1.15 6.93
N CYS A 146 10.34 -1.76 5.89
CA CYS A 146 10.98 -2.88 5.22
C CYS A 146 11.82 -2.35 4.05
N ALA A 147 13.09 -2.72 3.98
CA ALA A 147 13.93 -2.45 2.83
C ALA A 147 14.83 -3.64 2.55
N VAL A 148 14.94 -4.05 1.29
CA VAL A 148 15.71 -5.22 0.85
C VAL A 148 15.42 -6.49 1.66
N GLY A 149 14.17 -6.64 2.12
CA GLY A 149 13.71 -7.78 2.91
C GLY A 149 14.15 -7.76 4.38
N GLN A 150 14.56 -6.60 4.90
CA GLN A 150 14.97 -6.42 6.28
C GLN A 150 14.19 -5.28 6.95
N CYS A 151 13.82 -5.50 8.21
CA CYS A 151 13.20 -4.47 9.03
C CYS A 151 14.26 -3.48 9.51
N ASN A 152 14.10 -2.21 9.15
CA ASN A 152 14.91 -1.10 9.63
C ASN A 152 14.10 -0.30 10.66
N VAL A 153 14.63 -0.15 11.87
CA VAL A 153 14.02 0.66 12.93
C VAL A 153 14.66 2.05 12.94
N TYR A 154 13.85 3.09 12.77
CA TYR A 154 14.33 4.49 12.76
C TYR A 154 14.12 5.20 14.08
N SER A 155 13.08 4.84 14.82
CA SER A 155 12.78 5.44 16.11
C SER A 155 11.99 4.51 17.02
N CYS A 156 12.16 4.72 18.32
CA CYS A 156 11.47 4.00 19.37
C CYS A 156 10.40 4.86 20.05
N LYS A 157 9.40 4.20 20.62
CA LYS A 157 8.37 4.84 21.46
C LYS A 157 9.01 5.45 22.70
N ALA A 158 8.30 6.40 23.33
CA ALA A 158 8.73 6.97 24.59
C ALA A 158 8.98 5.87 25.65
N GLY A 159 10.07 6.00 26.39
CA GLY A 159 10.50 4.97 27.34
C GLY A 159 11.33 3.85 26.72
N PHE A 160 11.73 3.95 25.45
CA PHE A 160 12.66 3.04 24.78
C PHE A 160 13.81 3.81 24.13
N THR A 161 14.96 3.16 23.98
CA THR A 161 16.14 3.65 23.25
C THR A 161 16.53 2.66 22.17
N LEU A 162 16.89 3.18 20.99
CA LEU A 162 17.37 2.37 19.86
C LEU A 162 18.80 1.88 20.17
N SER A 163 18.97 0.56 20.21
CA SER A 163 20.25 -0.12 20.35
C SER A 163 21.06 -0.06 19.04
N SER A 164 22.36 -0.31 19.13
CA SER A 164 23.23 -0.52 17.95
C SER A 164 22.77 -1.66 17.06
N ASP A 165 22.06 -2.64 17.63
CA ASP A 165 21.55 -3.81 16.92
C ASP A 165 20.21 -3.56 16.21
N GLY A 166 19.68 -2.32 16.26
CA GLY A 166 18.41 -1.96 15.63
C GLY A 166 17.18 -2.34 16.45
N GLU A 167 17.34 -2.68 17.73
CA GLU A 167 16.26 -3.02 18.63
C GLU A 167 15.86 -1.84 19.53
N CYS A 168 14.58 -1.72 19.86
CA CYS A 168 14.11 -0.77 20.86
C CYS A 168 14.13 -1.41 22.25
N LEU A 169 15.07 -0.99 23.09
CA LEU A 169 15.22 -1.49 24.46
C LEU A 169 14.56 -0.52 25.46
N PRO A 170 13.85 -1.01 26.50
CA PRO A 170 13.29 -0.14 27.53
C PRO A 170 14.36 0.72 28.18
N ASN A 171 14.08 2.01 28.34
CA ASN A 171 14.89 2.90 29.14
C ASN A 171 14.72 2.44 30.58
N ILE A 172 15.76 1.85 31.15
CA ILE A 172 15.82 1.55 32.58
C ILE A 172 16.05 2.89 33.29
N PHE A 173 15.04 3.78 33.26
CA PHE A 173 14.93 4.81 34.27
C PHE A 173 14.49 4.12 35.53
N ASP A 174 15.50 3.89 36.36
CA ASP A 174 15.45 3.42 37.72
C ASP A 174 14.16 3.83 38.44
N TYR A 175 13.22 2.89 38.59
CA TYR A 175 12.02 3.09 39.41
C TYR A 175 12.37 3.22 40.91
N THR A 176 13.65 3.17 41.31
CA THR A 176 14.07 3.27 42.72
C THR A 176 14.18 4.70 43.26
N THR A 177 14.03 5.74 42.45
CA THR A 177 14.00 7.13 42.97
C THR A 177 12.75 7.88 42.54
N ARG A 178 11.61 7.47 43.09
CA ARG A 178 10.48 8.38 43.29
C ARG A 178 10.37 8.65 44.79
N PRO A 179 10.75 9.84 45.29
CA PRO A 179 10.58 10.20 46.69
C PRO A 179 9.11 10.30 47.09
#